data_AF-A0AAD2VLM2-F1
#
_entry.id   AF-A0AAD2VLM2-F1
#
_cell.length_a   1.000
_cell.length_b   1.000
_cell.length_c   1.000
_cell.angle_alpha   90.00
_cell.angle_beta   90.00
_cell.angle_gamma   90.00
#
_symmetry.space_group_name_H-M   'P 1'
#
loop_
_entity.id
_entity.type
_entity.pdbx_description
1 polymer ?
#
loop_
_entity_poly.entity_id
_entity_poly.type
_entity_poly.pdbx_seq_one_letter_code
_entity_poly.pdbx_strand_id
1 'polypeptide(L)'
;MKEMISVDHEISMSSLDFLNNIINPARAEAGEVPHEPRKFLAKIEDELELDGTGKKFRLNNNQTRTAYYDLDFDQMMLVGMRESKAVRRSVLARLKAMHGIQIPRTLPEALRFAAKLAEQKAVLENQLAIAAPKAEFVDNYVEASGLMGFREVAKLLGIKETDFR
;
A
#
# COMPACT_ATOMS: atom_id res chain seq x y z
N MET A 1 13.36 -8.72 -10.46
CA MET A 1 11.92 -9.06 -10.46
C MET A 1 11.49 -9.17 -9.01
N LYS A 2 10.81 -8.14 -8.49
CA LYS A 2 10.43 -8.02 -7.07
C LYS A 2 8.90 -7.91 -7.03
N GLU A 3 8.24 -9.05 -7.01
CA GLU A 3 6.80 -9.21 -6.83
C GLU A 3 6.60 -10.28 -5.75
N MET A 4 7.00 -9.93 -4.53
CA MET A 4 6.75 -10.73 -3.33
C MET A 4 6.48 -9.75 -2.21
N ILE A 5 5.23 -9.34 -2.10
CA ILE A 5 4.38 -9.62 -0.95
C ILE A 5 2.96 -9.61 -1.57
N SER A 6 2.08 -10.56 -1.24
CA SER A 6 0.67 -10.18 -1.12
C SER A 6 0.59 -9.31 0.13
N VAL A 7 1.13 -8.08 0.04
CA VAL A 7 0.69 -7.03 0.95
C VAL A 7 -0.79 -6.93 0.60
N ASP A 8 -1.65 -6.91 1.60
CA ASP A 8 -2.90 -6.18 1.44
C ASP A 8 -2.55 -4.94 0.61
N HIS A 9 -3.01 -4.85 -0.64
CA HIS A 9 -2.70 -3.69 -1.43
C HIS A 9 -3.33 -2.56 -0.62
N GLU A 10 -2.51 -1.78 0.09
CA GLU A 10 -2.94 -0.53 0.69
C GLU A 10 -3.29 0.33 -0.52
N ILE A 11 -4.57 0.23 -0.92
CA ILE A 11 -5.12 0.96 -2.04
C ILE A 11 -5.09 2.41 -1.60
N SER A 12 -3.98 3.05 -1.90
CA SER A 12 -3.81 4.48 -1.74
C SER A 12 -4.15 5.15 -3.06
N MET A 13 -4.92 6.23 -2.98
CA MET A 13 -5.20 7.06 -4.15
C MET A 13 -5.19 8.54 -3.80
N SER A 14 -4.89 9.36 -4.79
CA SER A 14 -4.97 10.82 -4.63
C SER A 14 -6.42 11.23 -4.35
N SER A 15 -6.62 12.10 -3.37
CA SER A 15 -7.92 12.73 -3.07
C SER A 15 -8.58 13.39 -4.28
N LEU A 16 -7.79 13.88 -5.26
CA LEU A 16 -8.34 14.39 -6.53
C LEU A 16 -8.90 13.28 -7.41
N ASP A 17 -8.23 12.14 -7.43
CA ASP A 17 -8.67 10.97 -8.19
C ASP A 17 -9.90 10.36 -7.54
N PHE A 18 -9.90 10.24 -6.20
CA PHE A 18 -11.06 9.85 -5.41
C PHE A 18 -12.26 10.76 -5.65
N LEU A 19 -12.04 12.08 -5.68
CA LEU A 19 -13.08 13.06 -5.97
C LEU A 19 -13.67 12.88 -7.38
N ASN A 20 -12.83 12.79 -8.40
CA ASN A 20 -13.28 12.81 -9.80
C ASN A 20 -13.83 11.46 -10.28
N ASN A 21 -13.28 10.35 -9.79
CA ASN A 21 -13.65 9.01 -10.29
C ASN A 21 -14.69 8.31 -9.41
N ILE A 22 -14.76 8.66 -8.12
CA ILE A 22 -15.63 7.96 -7.15
C ILE A 22 -16.73 8.89 -6.63
N ILE A 23 -16.38 10.02 -6.02
CA ILE A 23 -17.34 10.88 -5.33
C ILE A 23 -18.25 11.64 -6.30
N ASN A 24 -17.70 12.40 -7.24
CA ASN A 24 -18.49 13.24 -8.13
C ASN A 24 -19.41 12.44 -9.06
N PRO A 25 -18.99 11.29 -9.64
CA PRO A 25 -19.91 10.42 -10.37
C PRO A 25 -21.03 9.87 -9.49
N ALA A 26 -20.73 9.46 -8.26
CA ALA A 26 -21.74 9.01 -7.30
C ALA A 26 -22.73 10.14 -6.92
N ARG A 27 -22.27 11.38 -6.84
CA ARG A 27 -23.13 12.57 -6.62
C ARG A 27 -24.02 12.85 -7.83
N ALA A 28 -23.48 12.76 -9.03
CA ALA A 28 -24.25 12.93 -10.26
C ALA A 28 -25.35 11.86 -10.40
N GLU A 29 -25.04 10.60 -10.09
CA GLU A 29 -26.03 9.50 -10.03
C GLU A 29 -27.13 9.75 -9.00
N ALA A 30 -26.80 10.40 -7.88
CA ALA A 30 -27.76 10.77 -6.85
C ALA A 30 -28.53 12.08 -7.16
N GLY A 31 -28.25 12.75 -8.28
CA GLY A 31 -28.85 14.03 -8.64
C GLY A 31 -28.34 15.23 -7.82
N GLU A 32 -27.17 15.11 -7.19
CA GLU A 32 -26.56 16.15 -6.36
C GLU A 32 -25.49 16.94 -7.13
N VAL A 33 -25.27 18.20 -6.70
CA VAL A 33 -24.21 19.06 -7.25
C VAL A 33 -22.84 18.44 -6.95
N PRO A 34 -21.93 18.30 -7.95
CA PRO A 34 -20.57 17.85 -7.74
C PRO A 34 -19.79 18.74 -6.78
N HIS A 35 -18.85 18.16 -6.04
CA HIS A 35 -17.96 18.93 -5.18
C HIS A 35 -16.81 19.54 -5.98
N GLU A 36 -16.49 20.79 -5.65
CA GLU A 36 -15.26 21.43 -6.08
C GLU A 36 -14.07 20.87 -5.30
N PRO A 37 -12.88 20.74 -5.92
CA PRO A 37 -11.68 20.23 -5.26
C PRO A 37 -11.33 20.93 -3.94
N ARG A 38 -11.48 22.26 -3.89
CA ARG A 38 -11.19 23.05 -2.69
C ARG A 38 -12.15 22.77 -1.54
N LYS A 39 -13.45 22.60 -1.84
CA LYS A 39 -14.47 22.26 -0.82
C LYS A 39 -14.28 20.84 -0.31
N PHE A 40 -13.90 19.92 -1.20
CA PHE A 40 -13.60 18.55 -0.83
C PHE A 40 -12.35 18.44 0.05
N LEU A 41 -11.29 19.19 -0.27
CA LEU A 41 -10.07 19.23 0.55
C LEU A 41 -10.34 19.73 1.96
N ALA A 42 -11.14 20.79 2.13
CA ALA A 42 -11.54 21.29 3.45
C ALA A 42 -12.30 20.23 4.27
N LYS A 43 -13.11 19.39 3.62
CA LYS A 43 -13.77 18.25 4.30
C LYS A 43 -12.80 17.17 4.73
N ILE A 44 -11.79 16.88 3.91
CA ILE A 44 -10.76 15.88 4.25
C ILE A 44 -9.97 16.35 5.48
N GLU A 45 -9.61 17.63 5.54
CA GLU A 45 -8.90 18.21 6.69
C GLU A 45 -9.71 18.12 7.98
N ASP A 46 -11.01 18.39 7.90
CA ASP A 46 -11.95 18.30 9.03
C ASP A 46 -12.11 16.86 9.54
N GLU A 47 -12.30 15.88 8.64
CA GLU A 47 -12.54 14.48 9.04
C GLU A 47 -11.29 13.73 9.50
N LEU A 48 -10.12 14.09 8.95
CA LEU A 48 -8.85 13.44 9.29
C LEU A 48 -8.04 14.25 10.33
N GLU A 49 -8.62 15.32 10.86
CA GLU A 49 -7.98 16.26 11.81
C GLU A 49 -6.59 16.70 11.33
N LEU A 50 -6.47 17.03 10.03
CA LEU A 50 -5.20 17.37 9.41
C LEU A 50 -4.93 18.87 9.45
N ASP A 51 -3.79 19.26 10.03
CA ASP A 51 -3.36 20.66 10.16
C ASP A 51 -2.81 21.28 8.86
N GLY A 52 -3.06 20.66 7.71
CA GLY A 52 -2.57 21.12 6.43
C GLY A 52 -1.15 20.62 6.05
N THR A 53 -0.49 19.90 6.94
CA THR A 53 0.83 19.28 6.73
C THR A 53 0.70 18.09 5.76
N GLY A 54 1.61 17.97 4.79
CA GLY A 54 1.61 16.86 3.82
C GLY A 54 0.80 17.09 2.54
N LYS A 55 0.27 18.30 2.31
CA LYS A 55 -0.37 18.67 1.03
C LYS A 55 0.60 18.58 -0.13
N LYS A 56 0.18 17.88 -1.18
CA LYS A 56 0.83 17.90 -2.49
C LYS A 56 0.08 18.85 -3.42
N PHE A 57 0.78 19.38 -4.42
CA PHE A 57 0.21 20.32 -5.38
C PHE A 57 0.31 19.77 -6.79
N ARG A 58 -0.78 19.81 -7.54
CA ARG A 58 -0.82 19.54 -8.97
C ARG A 58 -1.01 20.86 -9.71
N LEU A 59 -0.17 21.11 -10.72
CA LEU A 59 -0.37 22.23 -11.62
C LEU A 59 -1.40 21.82 -12.69
N ASN A 60 -2.49 22.57 -12.77
CA ASN A 60 -3.48 22.37 -13.83
C ASN A 60 -3.00 23.03 -15.13
N ASN A 61 -3.66 22.68 -16.24
CA ASN A 61 -3.37 23.29 -17.56
C ASN A 61 -3.50 24.84 -17.52
N ASN A 62 -4.38 25.35 -16.66
CA ASN A 62 -4.60 26.79 -16.46
C ASN A 62 -3.59 27.42 -15.47
N GLN A 63 -2.42 26.81 -15.29
CA GLN A 63 -1.35 27.26 -14.36
C GLN A 63 -1.79 27.44 -12.90
N THR A 64 -2.97 26.92 -12.53
CA THR A 64 -3.51 27.00 -11.18
C THR A 64 -3.03 25.79 -10.37
N ARG A 65 -2.55 26.04 -9.14
CA ARG A 65 -2.11 24.98 -8.22
C ARG A 65 -3.32 24.41 -7.46
N THR A 66 -3.59 23.13 -7.63
CA THR A 66 -4.62 22.42 -6.86
C THR A 66 -3.94 21.57 -5.80
N ALA A 67 -4.29 21.79 -4.53
CA ALA A 67 -3.81 20.98 -3.42
C ALA A 67 -4.53 19.63 -3.35
N TYR A 68 -3.84 18.58 -2.92
CA TYR A 68 -4.39 17.25 -2.70
C TYR A 68 -3.58 16.47 -1.67
N TYR A 69 -4.21 15.48 -1.07
CA TYR A 69 -3.60 14.44 -0.24
C TYR A 69 -3.60 13.10 -0.96
N ASP A 70 -2.67 12.24 -0.61
CA ASP A 70 -2.77 10.81 -0.90
C ASP A 70 -3.48 10.17 0.30
N LEU A 71 -4.58 9.49 0.03
CA LEU A 71 -5.45 8.89 1.04
C LEU A 71 -5.29 7.38 1.00
N ASP A 72 -5.18 6.77 2.17
CA ASP A 72 -5.29 5.32 2.33
C ASP A 72 -6.76 4.85 2.24
N PHE A 73 -6.99 3.55 2.10
CA PHE A 73 -8.31 2.94 2.02
C PHE A 73 -9.22 3.31 3.18
N ASP A 74 -8.71 3.25 4.42
CA ASP A 74 -9.49 3.58 5.60
C ASP A 74 -9.83 5.08 5.63
N GLN A 75 -8.89 5.93 5.22
CA GLN A 75 -9.11 7.38 5.12
C GLN A 75 -10.16 7.73 4.05
N MET A 76 -10.13 7.05 2.89
CA MET A 76 -11.16 7.19 1.86
C MET A 76 -12.53 6.74 2.36
N MET A 77 -12.58 5.64 3.12
CA MET A 77 -13.82 5.16 3.71
C MET A 77 -14.39 6.19 4.67
N LEU A 78 -13.58 6.72 5.59
CA LEU A 78 -13.97 7.77 6.55
C LEU A 78 -14.52 9.01 5.84
N VAL A 79 -13.77 9.57 4.90
CA VAL A 79 -14.19 10.75 4.12
C VAL A 79 -15.46 10.47 3.31
N GLY A 80 -15.56 9.28 2.71
CA GLY A 80 -16.75 8.85 1.98
C GLY A 80 -18.00 8.74 2.84
N MET A 81 -17.85 8.49 4.16
CA MET A 81 -18.99 8.47 5.09
C MET A 81 -19.57 9.86 5.33
N ARG A 82 -18.83 10.94 5.10
CA ARG A 82 -19.35 12.32 5.24
C ARG A 82 -20.31 12.74 4.12
N GLU A 83 -20.35 11.98 3.03
CA GLU A 83 -21.26 12.26 1.92
C GLU A 83 -22.70 11.84 2.22
N SER A 84 -23.63 12.23 1.35
CA SER A 84 -25.05 11.96 1.55
C SER A 84 -25.35 10.45 1.61
N LYS A 85 -26.52 10.08 2.15
CA LYS A 85 -26.91 8.65 2.31
C LYS A 85 -26.92 7.88 0.98
N ALA A 86 -27.24 8.54 -0.12
CA ALA A 86 -27.21 7.92 -1.45
C ALA A 86 -25.76 7.70 -1.92
N VAL A 87 -24.95 8.77 -1.87
CA VAL A 87 -23.55 8.79 -2.31
C VAL A 87 -22.69 7.84 -1.48
N ARG A 88 -22.87 7.83 -0.16
CA ARG A 88 -22.15 6.95 0.76
C ARG A 88 -22.31 5.47 0.39
N ARG A 89 -23.52 5.05 0.00
CA ARG A 89 -23.80 3.65 -0.36
C ARG A 89 -23.10 3.25 -1.65
N SER A 90 -23.12 4.11 -2.66
CA SER A 90 -22.44 3.84 -3.94
C SER A 90 -20.92 3.91 -3.79
N VAL A 91 -20.38 4.87 -3.03
CA VAL A 91 -18.95 4.98 -2.72
C VAL A 91 -18.45 3.74 -1.98
N LEU A 92 -19.14 3.30 -0.92
CA LEU A 92 -18.78 2.09 -0.18
C LEU A 92 -18.83 0.84 -1.07
N ALA A 93 -19.82 0.72 -1.96
CA ALA A 93 -19.88 -0.38 -2.91
C ALA A 93 -18.69 -0.38 -3.88
N ARG A 94 -18.29 0.79 -4.39
CA ARG A 94 -17.11 0.95 -5.27
C ARG A 94 -15.81 0.65 -4.53
N LEU A 95 -15.65 1.15 -3.31
CA LEU A 95 -14.47 0.89 -2.47
C LEU A 95 -14.34 -0.61 -2.16
N LYS A 96 -15.43 -1.29 -1.79
CA LYS A 96 -15.42 -2.75 -1.54
C LYS A 96 -15.13 -3.57 -2.80
N ALA A 97 -15.56 -3.12 -3.98
CA ALA A 97 -15.23 -3.79 -5.23
C ALA A 97 -13.73 -3.65 -5.55
N MET A 98 -13.13 -2.51 -5.22
CA MET A 98 -11.70 -2.25 -5.41
C MET A 98 -10.83 -3.03 -4.42
N HIS A 99 -11.23 -3.06 -3.14
CA HIS A 99 -10.60 -3.86 -2.08
C HIS A 99 -11.10 -5.31 -2.06
N GLY A 100 -11.77 -5.76 -3.12
CA GLY A 100 -12.46 -7.04 -3.14
C GLY A 100 -11.50 -8.21 -2.98
N ILE A 101 -11.31 -8.67 -1.74
CA ILE A 101 -10.90 -10.05 -1.44
C ILE A 101 -11.94 -10.90 -2.17
N GLN A 102 -11.52 -11.57 -3.25
CA GLN A 102 -12.39 -12.47 -3.99
C GLN A 102 -12.62 -13.68 -3.10
N ILE A 103 -13.59 -13.57 -2.19
CA ILE A 103 -14.02 -14.69 -1.35
C ILE A 103 -14.80 -15.63 -2.28
N PRO A 104 -14.28 -16.84 -2.54
CA PRO A 104 -14.95 -17.80 -3.40
C PRO A 104 -16.33 -18.12 -2.85
N ARG A 105 -17.38 -17.99 -3.67
CA ARG A 105 -18.76 -18.24 -3.22
C ARG A 105 -19.14 -19.72 -3.27
N THR A 106 -18.39 -20.50 -4.05
CA THR A 106 -18.66 -21.92 -4.26
C THR A 106 -17.53 -22.78 -3.69
N LEU A 107 -17.88 -23.99 -3.21
CA LEU A 107 -16.91 -24.94 -2.64
C LEU A 107 -15.78 -25.31 -3.62
N PRO A 108 -16.04 -25.58 -4.92
CA PRO A 108 -14.97 -25.90 -5.86
C PRO A 108 -13.99 -24.73 -6.10
N GLU A 109 -14.51 -23.50 -6.12
CA GLU A 109 -13.72 -22.28 -6.28
C GLU A 109 -12.86 -22.01 -5.03
N ALA A 110 -13.40 -22.25 -3.84
CA ALA A 110 -12.67 -22.18 -2.58
C ALA A 110 -11.50 -23.15 -2.53
N LEU A 111 -11.71 -24.39 -2.98
CA LEU A 111 -10.66 -25.41 -3.00
C LEU A 111 -9.54 -25.07 -3.98
N ARG A 112 -9.88 -24.53 -5.16
CA ARG A 112 -8.88 -24.03 -6.13
C ARG A 112 -8.08 -22.85 -5.58
N PHE A 113 -8.75 -21.90 -4.92
CA PHE A 113 -8.10 -20.78 -4.30
C PHE A 113 -7.14 -21.22 -3.18
N ALA A 114 -7.57 -22.16 -2.33
CA ALA A 114 -6.73 -22.74 -1.29
C ALA A 114 -5.49 -23.45 -1.86
N ALA A 115 -5.64 -24.20 -2.95
CA ALA A 115 -4.52 -24.83 -3.64
C ALA A 115 -3.49 -23.79 -4.14
N LYS A 116 -3.96 -22.73 -4.81
CA LYS A 116 -3.11 -21.63 -5.26
C LYS A 116 -2.37 -20.95 -4.10
N LEU A 117 -3.06 -20.72 -2.97
CA LEU A 117 -2.44 -20.16 -1.77
C LEU A 117 -1.37 -21.09 -1.18
N ALA A 118 -1.62 -22.40 -1.16
CA ALA A 118 -0.66 -23.38 -0.66
C ALA A 118 0.61 -23.42 -1.52
N GLU A 119 0.47 -23.38 -2.84
CA GLU A 119 1.61 -23.30 -3.78
C GLU A 119 2.44 -22.03 -3.55
N GLN A 120 1.79 -20.87 -3.41
CA GLN A 120 2.48 -19.61 -3.12
C GLN A 120 3.22 -19.66 -1.78
N LYS A 121 2.58 -20.22 -0.75
CA LYS A 121 3.19 -20.39 0.58
C LYS A 121 4.42 -21.28 0.52
N ALA A 122 4.38 -22.39 -0.21
CA ALA A 122 5.53 -23.27 -0.38
C ALA A 122 6.70 -22.57 -1.08
N VAL A 123 6.43 -21.75 -2.11
CA VAL A 123 7.48 -20.94 -2.77
C VAL A 123 8.09 -19.93 -1.79
N LEU A 124 7.27 -19.26 -0.99
CA LEU A 124 7.70 -18.32 0.04
C LEU A 124 8.58 -18.99 1.11
N GLU A 125 8.14 -20.12 1.65
CA GLU A 125 8.88 -20.88 2.66
C GLU A 125 10.25 -21.34 2.13
N ASN A 126 10.31 -21.78 0.87
CA ASN A 126 11.59 -22.14 0.25
C ASN A 126 12.54 -20.93 0.14
N GLN A 127 12.03 -19.75 -0.20
CA GLN A 127 12.85 -18.55 -0.25
C GLN A 127 13.30 -18.08 1.13
N LEU A 128 12.42 -18.18 2.14
CA LEU A 128 12.78 -17.91 3.52
C LEU A 128 13.84 -18.88 4.03
N ALA A 129 13.75 -20.17 3.70
CA ALA A 129 14.77 -21.15 4.07
C ALA A 129 16.14 -20.84 3.45
N ILE A 130 16.18 -20.29 2.23
CA ILE A 130 17.42 -19.84 1.58
C ILE A 130 17.93 -18.52 2.19
N ALA A 131 17.03 -17.64 2.63
CA ALA A 131 17.36 -16.34 3.21
C ALA A 131 17.75 -16.41 4.69
N ALA A 132 17.19 -17.34 5.46
CA ALA A 132 17.46 -17.55 6.88
C ALA A 132 18.96 -17.65 7.22
N PRO A 133 19.77 -18.51 6.57
CA PRO A 133 21.20 -18.57 6.89
C PRO A 133 21.95 -17.28 6.51
N LYS A 134 21.45 -16.52 5.52
CA LYS A 134 22.04 -15.23 5.13
C LYS A 134 21.72 -14.14 6.15
N ALA A 135 20.49 -14.13 6.67
CA ALA A 135 20.07 -13.21 7.73
C ALA A 135 20.80 -13.52 9.04
N GLU A 136 20.84 -14.80 9.45
CA GLU A 136 21.58 -15.24 10.64
C GLU A 136 23.07 -14.87 10.56
N PHE A 137 23.71 -15.01 9.40
CA PHE A 137 25.10 -14.56 9.23
C PHE A 137 25.24 -13.05 9.43
N VAL A 138 24.34 -12.24 8.86
CA VAL A 138 24.37 -10.78 8.99
C VAL A 138 24.10 -10.36 10.43
N ASP A 139 23.14 -10.97 11.11
CA ASP A 139 22.82 -10.67 12.51
C ASP A 139 24.02 -11.01 13.41
N ASN A 140 24.60 -12.20 13.25
CA ASN A 140 25.84 -12.56 13.97
C ASN A 140 27.00 -11.61 13.64
N TYR A 141 27.11 -11.12 12.40
CA TYR A 141 28.16 -10.18 11.98
C TYR A 141 27.94 -8.78 12.55
N VAL A 142 26.70 -8.29 12.65
CA VAL A 142 26.35 -7.01 13.27
C VAL A 142 26.51 -7.09 14.79
N GLU A 143 26.14 -8.20 15.42
CA GLU A 143 26.38 -8.43 16.84
C GLU A 143 27.89 -8.53 17.16
N ALA A 144 28.67 -9.15 16.27
CA ALA A 144 30.10 -9.37 16.48
C ALA A 144 31.02 -8.25 15.97
N SER A 145 30.52 -7.33 15.13
CA SER A 145 31.29 -6.16 14.67
C SER A 145 30.58 -4.86 15.02
N GLY A 146 31.14 -4.12 15.97
CA GLY A 146 31.84 -2.94 15.49
C GLY A 146 33.10 -3.20 14.67
N LEU A 147 33.90 -4.24 14.95
CA LEU A 147 35.24 -4.39 14.33
C LEU A 147 35.74 -5.86 14.32
N MET A 148 35.43 -6.65 13.29
CA MET A 148 36.27 -7.81 12.94
C MET A 148 37.36 -7.36 11.96
N GLY A 149 38.63 -7.56 12.29
CA GLY A 149 39.74 -7.17 11.43
C GLY A 149 39.85 -8.06 10.18
N PHE A 150 40.38 -7.54 9.07
CA PHE A 150 40.59 -8.27 7.80
C PHE A 150 41.16 -9.69 7.98
N ARG A 151 42.07 -9.85 8.95
CA ARG A 151 42.70 -11.13 9.29
C ARG A 151 41.75 -12.17 9.88
N GLU A 152 40.76 -11.74 10.67
CA GLU A 152 39.77 -12.62 11.30
C GLU A 152 38.77 -13.12 10.26
N VAL A 153 38.34 -12.24 9.36
CA VAL A 153 37.45 -12.57 8.24
C VAL A 153 38.13 -13.54 7.26
N ALA A 154 39.40 -13.32 6.91
CA ALA A 154 40.17 -14.22 6.06
C ALA A 154 40.32 -15.62 6.68
N LYS A 155 40.50 -15.71 8.00
CA LYS A 155 40.61 -16.97 8.73
C LYS A 155 39.28 -17.73 8.81
N LEU A 156 38.17 -17.01 8.93
CA LEU A 156 36.82 -17.56 9.01
C LEU A 156 36.35 -18.12 7.65
N LEU A 157 36.71 -17.42 6.57
CA LEU A 157 36.42 -17.85 5.19
C LEU A 157 37.43 -18.90 4.66
N GLY A 158 38.52 -19.15 5.38
CA GLY A 158 39.55 -20.12 4.99
C GLY A 158 40.39 -19.71 3.78
N ILE A 159 40.50 -18.40 3.51
CA ILE A 159 41.19 -17.82 2.35
C ILE A 159 42.43 -17.07 2.84
N LYS A 160 43.52 -17.07 2.07
CA LYS A 160 44.74 -16.33 2.43
C LYS A 160 44.54 -14.82 2.27
N GLU A 161 45.09 -14.05 3.20
CA GLU A 161 44.92 -12.59 3.30
C GLU A 161 45.36 -11.83 2.03
N THR A 162 46.31 -12.37 1.26
CA THR A 162 46.74 -11.82 -0.04
C THR A 162 45.71 -11.95 -1.15
N ASP A 163 44.79 -12.91 -1.10
CA ASP A 163 43.77 -13.11 -2.13
C ASP A 163 42.54 -12.21 -1.92
N PHE A 164 42.45 -11.56 -0.75
CA PHE A 164 41.35 -10.68 -0.34
C PHE A 164 41.64 -9.18 -0.57
N ARG A 165 42.87 -8.83 -0.98
CA ARG A 165 43.37 -7.48 -1.23
C ARG A 165 43.42 -7.18 -2.73
#